data_AF-A0A957T9M1-F1
#
_entry.id   AF-A0A957T9M1-F1
#
_cell.length_a   1.000
_cell.length_b   1.000
_cell.length_c   1.000
_cell.angle_alpha   90.00
_cell.angle_beta   90.00
_cell.angle_gamma   90.00
#
_symmetry.space_group_name_H-M   'P 1'
#
loop_
_entity.id
_entity.type
_entity.pdbx_description
1 polymer ?
#
loop_
_entity_poly.entity_id
_entity_poly.type
_entity_poly.pdbx_seq_one_letter_code
_entity_poly.pdbx_strand_id
1 'polypeptide(L)'
;YIKRVIGLPGDVVEIRDGMLYVNEQVVNEPYATMSMNFMNEPARIVEAGTLYVMGDNRPASSDTRDWGLLNQDLVIGQAWLAIFPLDTFGLVDHPELHFTPGMAQGP
;
A
#
# COMPACT_ATOMS: atom_id res chain seq x y z
N TYR A 1 -8.32 -10.62 1.01
CA TYR A 1 -8.30 -9.20 0.60
C TYR A 1 -7.31 -9.04 -0.54
N ILE A 2 -7.57 -8.12 -1.47
CA ILE A 2 -6.56 -7.60 -2.41
C ILE A 2 -6.41 -6.11 -2.09
N LYS A 3 -5.17 -5.68 -1.91
CA LYS A 3 -4.77 -4.31 -1.56
C LYS A 3 -3.44 -4.00 -2.24
N ARG A 4 -3.17 -2.73 -2.47
CA ARG A 4 -1.89 -2.23 -2.95
C ARG A 4 -1.00 -1.91 -1.75
N VAL A 5 0.28 -2.30 -1.83
CA VAL A 5 1.30 -1.86 -0.87
C VAL A 5 1.63 -0.40 -1.18
N ILE A 6 1.52 0.45 -0.16
CA ILE A 6 1.79 1.88 -0.24
C ILE A 6 3.10 2.24 0.45
N GLY A 7 3.40 1.59 1.58
CA GLY A 7 4.64 1.81 2.32
C GLY A 7 5.23 0.50 2.83
N LEU A 8 6.55 0.41 2.76
CA LEU A 8 7.39 -0.67 3.26
C LEU A 8 7.97 -0.29 4.64
N PRO A 9 8.51 -1.26 5.40
CA PRO A 9 9.18 -0.96 6.67
C PRO A 9 10.16 0.21 6.59
N GLY A 10 9.99 1.19 7.48
CA GLY A 10 10.79 2.41 7.54
C GLY A 10 10.18 3.61 6.82
N ASP A 11 9.20 3.41 5.93
CA ASP A 11 8.50 4.51 5.28
C ASP A 11 7.61 5.28 6.25
N VAL A 12 7.43 6.57 5.98
CA VAL A 12 6.43 7.42 6.63
C VAL A 12 5.31 7.70 5.63
N VAL A 13 4.11 7.23 5.93
CA VAL A 13 2.93 7.42 5.07
C VAL A 13 1.97 8.41 5.73
N GLU A 14 1.50 9.39 4.97
CA GLU A 14 0.59 10.44 5.44
C GLU A 14 -0.42 10.79 4.35
N ILE A 15 -1.64 11.19 4.74
CA ILE A 15 -2.59 11.80 3.81
C ILE A 15 -2.88 13.22 4.30
N ARG A 16 -2.59 14.23 3.47
CA ARG A 16 -2.88 15.64 3.75
C ARG A 16 -3.71 16.22 2.62
N ASP A 17 -4.87 16.79 2.95
CA ASP A 17 -5.81 17.39 1.99
C ASP A 17 -6.16 16.46 0.82
N GLY A 18 -6.32 15.17 1.10
CA GLY A 18 -6.61 14.15 0.10
C GLY A 18 -5.44 13.76 -0.82
N MET A 19 -4.23 14.27 -0.57
CA MET A 19 -3.01 13.85 -1.25
C MET A 19 -2.24 12.83 -0.40
N LEU A 20 -1.78 11.75 -1.03
CA LEU A 20 -0.93 10.75 -0.40
C LEU A 20 0.54 11.20 -0.44
N TYR A 21 1.20 11.10 0.70
CA TYR A 21 2.63 11.34 0.85
C TYR A 21 3.31 10.07 1.37
N VAL A 22 4.46 9.75 0.78
CA VAL A 22 5.38 8.73 1.29
C VAL A 22 6.75 9.38 1.44
N ASN A 23 7.30 9.38 2.64
CA ASN A 23 8.55 10.06 2.98
C ASN A 23 8.54 11.53 2.53
N GLU A 24 7.46 12.25 2.87
CA GLU A 24 7.20 13.66 2.53
C GLU A 24 7.00 13.95 1.03
N GLN A 25 7.12 12.96 0.15
CA GLN A 25 6.93 13.14 -1.29
C GLN A 25 5.51 12.78 -1.70
N VAL A 26 4.88 13.64 -2.51
CA VAL A 26 3.57 13.36 -3.10
C VAL A 26 3.69 12.16 -4.04
N VAL A 27 2.84 11.16 -3.84
CA VAL A 27 2.76 10.00 -4.73
C VAL A 27 1.80 10.30 -5.87
N ASN A 28 2.24 10.06 -7.11
CA ASN A 28 1.36 10.06 -8.27
C ASN A 28 0.66 8.69 -8.38
N GLU A 29 -0.66 8.68 -8.33
CA GLU A 29 -1.46 7.45 -8.19
C GLU A 29 -2.43 7.26 -9.37
N PRO A 30 -1.93 7.00 -10.59
CA PRO A 30 -2.78 6.87 -11.78
C PRO A 30 -3.76 5.69 -11.72
N TYR A 31 -3.55 4.75 -10.79
CA TYR A 31 -4.40 3.58 -10.55
C TYR A 31 -5.58 3.85 -9.61
N ALA A 32 -5.56 4.94 -8.84
CA ALA A 32 -6.62 5.23 -7.88
C ALA A 32 -7.89 5.68 -8.62
N THR A 33 -9.01 5.02 -8.35
CA THR A 33 -10.24 5.24 -9.12
C THR A 33 -11.13 6.34 -8.55
N MET A 34 -10.85 6.80 -7.33
CA MET A 34 -11.65 7.80 -6.63
C MET A 34 -10.76 8.75 -5.81
N SER A 35 -11.08 10.04 -5.86
CA SER A 35 -10.36 11.04 -5.07
C SER A 35 -10.56 10.84 -3.57
N MET A 36 -9.51 11.13 -2.80
CA MET A 36 -9.54 11.18 -1.34
C MET A 36 -9.86 12.59 -0.82
N ASN A 37 -10.51 13.44 -1.64
CA ASN A 37 -10.83 14.84 -1.32
C ASN A 37 -11.14 15.04 0.17
N PHE A 38 -10.36 15.90 0.83
CA PHE A 38 -10.52 16.29 2.24
C PHE A 38 -10.26 15.18 3.29
N MET A 39 -9.80 14.00 2.88
CA MET A 39 -9.30 12.98 3.80
C MET A 39 -7.97 13.44 4.40
N ASN A 40 -7.82 13.24 5.70
CA ASN A 40 -6.57 13.47 6.40
C ASN A 40 -6.28 12.25 7.28
N GLU A 41 -5.10 11.69 7.12
CA GLU A 41 -4.57 10.60 7.94
C GLU A 41 -3.24 11.05 8.51
N PRO A 42 -3.04 10.96 9.83
CA PRO A 42 -1.81 11.39 10.46
C PRO A 42 -0.63 10.56 9.93
N ALA A 43 0.55 11.20 9.88
CA ALA A 43 1.78 10.53 9.50
C ALA A 43 1.99 9.27 10.35
N ARG A 44 2.21 8.14 9.67
CA ARG A 44 2.42 6.83 10.29
C ARG A 44 3.70 6.22 9.76
N ILE A 45 4.58 5.84 10.69
CA ILE A 45 5.79 5.07 10.37
C ILE A 45 5.36 3.61 10.16
N VAL A 46 5.83 3.00 9.06
CA VAL A 46 5.62 1.57 8.80
C VAL A 46 6.66 0.78 9.60
N GLU A 47 6.19 0.03 10.58
CA GLU A 47 7.04 -0.74 11.48
C GLU A 47 7.69 -1.94 10.78
N ALA A 48 8.82 -2.40 11.33
CA ALA A 48 9.48 -3.62 10.85
C ALA A 48 8.52 -4.82 10.84
N GLY A 49 8.52 -5.57 9.74
CA GLY A 49 7.64 -6.73 9.57
C GLY A 49 6.19 -6.39 9.20
N THR A 50 5.88 -5.11 8.95
CA THR A 50 4.53 -4.67 8.57
C THR A 50 4.52 -3.90 7.26
N LEU A 51 3.32 -3.67 6.73
CA LEU A 51 3.07 -2.94 5.49
C LEU A 51 1.94 -1.93 5.70
N TYR A 52 2.08 -0.76 5.08
CA TYR A 52 0.94 0.13 4.88
C TYR A 52 0.28 -0.24 3.56
N VAL A 53 -1.00 -0.64 3.60
CA VAL A 53 -1.73 -1.05 2.40
C VAL A 53 -3.00 -0.23 2.22
N MET A 54 -3.34 0.05 0.96
CA MET A 54 -4.57 0.75 0.59
C MET A 54 -5.27 0.05 -0.57
N GLY A 55 -6.59 0.10 -0.62
CA GLY A 55 -7.32 -0.29 -1.83
C GLY A 55 -7.40 0.84 -2.84
N ASP A 56 -7.36 0.51 -4.12
CA ASP A 56 -7.42 1.50 -5.21
C ASP A 56 -8.76 2.28 -5.22
N ASN A 57 -9.85 1.66 -4.72
CA ASN A 57 -11.11 2.36 -4.41
C ASN A 57 -11.05 3.01 -3.02
N ARG A 58 -10.35 4.16 -2.95
CA ARG A 58 -9.93 4.78 -1.69
C ARG A 58 -11.02 5.03 -0.65
N PRO A 59 -12.10 5.75 -0.94
CA PRO A 59 -13.07 6.10 0.10
C PRO A 59 -13.88 4.89 0.58
N ALA A 60 -13.93 3.80 -0.20
CA ALA A 60 -14.73 2.62 0.12
C ALA A 60 -13.90 1.42 0.58
N SER A 61 -12.57 1.54 0.65
CA SER A 61 -11.72 0.43 1.03
C SER A 61 -11.52 0.36 2.53
N SER A 62 -11.77 -0.82 3.10
CA SER A 62 -11.27 -1.13 4.43
C SER A 62 -9.86 -1.66 4.36
N ASP A 63 -8.91 -0.85 4.84
CA ASP A 63 -7.47 -1.06 4.76
C ASP A 63 -6.74 -0.47 5.98
N THR A 64 -5.44 -0.16 5.87
CA THR A 64 -4.62 0.28 7.00
C THR A 64 -5.18 1.49 7.75
N ARG A 65 -5.99 2.31 7.07
CA ARG A 65 -6.69 3.46 7.67
C ARG A 65 -7.73 3.05 8.72
N ASP A 66 -8.36 1.88 8.55
CA ASP A 66 -9.37 1.36 9.48
C ASP A 66 -8.78 0.42 10.54
N TRP A 67 -7.92 -0.51 10.11
CA TRP A 67 -7.50 -1.64 10.96
C TRP A 67 -6.00 -1.70 11.28
N GLY A 68 -5.23 -0.68 10.87
CA GLY A 68 -3.81 -0.59 11.19
C GLY A 68 -2.87 -1.29 10.20
N LEU A 69 -1.59 -1.37 10.54
CA LEU A 69 -0.57 -1.92 9.64
C LEU A 69 -0.77 -3.44 9.43
N LEU A 70 -0.52 -3.91 8.21
CA LEU A 70 -0.64 -5.33 7.85
C LEU A 70 0.65 -6.06 8.21
N ASN A 71 0.59 -7.12 9.02
CA ASN A 71 1.74 -8.01 9.21
C ASN A 71 2.09 -8.70 7.87
N GLN A 72 3.35 -8.60 7.45
CA GLN A 72 3.83 -9.14 6.18
C GLN A 72 3.67 -10.67 6.07
N ASP A 73 3.68 -11.40 7.18
CA ASP A 73 3.55 -12.86 7.22
C ASP A 73 2.14 -13.32 6.82
N LEU A 74 1.17 -12.40 6.82
CA LEU A 74 -0.19 -12.64 6.32
C LEU A 74 -0.31 -12.47 4.80
N VAL A 75 0.76 -12.04 4.13
CA VAL A 75 0.79 -11.87 2.67
C VAL A 75 1.03 -13.24 2.02
N ILE A 76 0.02 -13.72 1.28
CA ILE A 76 0.07 -15.02 0.61
C ILE A 76 0.80 -14.92 -0.75
N GLY A 77 0.76 -13.75 -1.39
CA GLY A 77 1.42 -13.54 -2.69
C GLY A 77 1.05 -12.23 -3.36
N GLN A 78 1.60 -12.04 -4.56
CA GLN A 78 1.38 -10.87 -5.40
C GLN A 78 0.46 -11.21 -6.58
N ALA A 79 -0.38 -10.27 -6.97
CA ALA A 79 -1.26 -10.43 -8.13
C ALA A 79 -0.47 -10.18 -9.42
N TRP A 80 -0.13 -11.24 -10.15
CA TRP A 80 0.78 -11.20 -11.29
C TRP A 80 0.09 -11.23 -12.67
N LEU A 81 -1.22 -11.48 -12.74
CA LEU A 81 -2.00 -11.53 -13.99
C LEU A 81 -3.34 -10.79 -13.83
N ALA A 82 -3.61 -9.87 -14.74
CA ALA A 82 -4.91 -9.22 -14.90
C ALA A 82 -5.63 -9.83 -16.12
N ILE A 83 -6.81 -10.40 -15.91
CA ILE A 83 -7.57 -11.08 -16.97
C ILE A 83 -8.58 -10.14 -17.67
N PHE A 84 -9.06 -9.11 -16.98
CA PHE A 84 -10.07 -8.17 -17.46
C PHE A 84 -9.79 -6.75 -16.96
N PRO A 85 -10.13 -5.68 -17.73
CA PRO A 85 -10.67 -5.71 -19.09
C PRO A 85 -9.69 -6.27 -20.12
N LEU A 86 -10.22 -6.81 -21.23
CA LEU A 86 -9.43 -7.59 -22.20
C LEU A 86 -8.37 -6.75 -22.93
N ASP A 87 -8.59 -5.45 -23.03
CA ASP A 87 -7.64 -4.47 -23.59
C ASP A 87 -6.46 -4.18 -22.66
N THR A 88 -6.58 -4.50 -21.37
CA THR A 88 -5.49 -4.47 -20.38
C THR A 88 -5.12 -5.87 -19.89
N PHE A 89 -5.50 -6.93 -20.62
CA PHE A 89 -5.11 -8.29 -20.28
C PHE A 89 -3.58 -8.41 -20.31
N GLY A 90 -2.98 -8.91 -19.24
CA GLY A 90 -1.53 -9.07 -19.20
C GLY A 90 -0.97 -9.27 -17.81
N LEU A 91 0.36 -9.36 -17.76
CA LEU A 91 1.09 -9.43 -16.51
C LEU A 91 1.04 -8.09 -15.79
N VAL A 92 0.94 -8.13 -14.47
CA VAL A 92 1.02 -6.94 -13.63
C VAL A 92 2.50 -6.63 -13.39
N ASP A 93 2.91 -5.42 -13.73
CA ASP A 93 4.25 -4.95 -13.43
C ASP A 93 4.41 -4.77 -11.93
N HIS A 94 5.52 -5.29 -11.39
CA HIS A 94 5.85 -5.21 -9.98
C HIS A 94 7.26 -4.65 -9.84
N PRO A 95 7.43 -3.52 -9.14
CA PRO A 95 8.77 -3.12 -8.73
C PRO A 95 9.34 -4.20 -7.81
N GLU A 96 10.66 -4.41 -7.86
CA GLU A 96 11.31 -5.26 -6.87
C GLU A 96 11.05 -4.70 -5.48
N LEU A 97 10.36 -5.48 -4.65
CA LEU A 97 10.16 -5.14 -3.25
C LEU A 97 11.40 -5.58 -2.47
N HIS A 98 12.26 -4.63 -2.15
CA HIS A 98 13.37 -4.88 -1.23
C HIS A 98 12.85 -4.85 0.20
N PHE A 99 12.34 -6.00 0.65
CA PHE A 99 12.14 -6.21 2.08
C PHE A 99 13.51 -6.26 2.73
N THR A 100 13.87 -5.25 3.52
CA THR A 100 14.97 -5.44 4.47
C THR A 100 14.46 -6.44 5.48
N PRO A 101 15.01 -7.67 5.56
CA PRO A 101 14.56 -8.61 6.56
C PRO A 101 14.78 -7.96 7.92
N GLY A 102 13.67 -7.64 8.61
CA GLY A 102 13.73 -7.37 10.04
C GLY A 102 14.41 -8.57 10.66
N MET A 103 15.47 -8.33 11.43
CA MET A 103 16.28 -9.38 12.03
C MET A 103 15.35 -10.43 12.65
N ALA A 104 15.29 -11.60 12.03
CA ALA A 104 14.82 -12.80 12.68
C ALA A 104 15.87 -13.14 13.74
N GLN A 105 15.81 -12.46 14.88
CA GLN A 105 16.40 -12.96 16.11
C GLN A 105 15.47 -14.10 16.54
N GLY A 106 15.79 -15.31 16.07
CA GLY A 106 15.32 -16.53 16.72
C GLY A 106 15.86 -16.60 18.16
N PRO A 107 15.30 -17.50 18.99
CA PRO A 107 15.55 -17.55 20.43
C PRO A 107 17.02 -17.78 20.79
#